data_AF-A0A6J4XUL0-F1
#
_entry.id   AF-A0A6J4XUL0-F1
#
_cell.length_a   1.000
_cell.length_b   1.000
_cell.length_c   1.000
_cell.angle_alpha   90.00
_cell.angle_beta   90.00
_cell.angle_gamma   90.00
#
_symmetry.space_group_name_H-M   'P 1'
#
loop_
_entity.id
_entity.type
_entity.pdbx_description
1 polymer ?
#
loop_
_entity_poly.entity_id
_entity_poly.type
_entity_poly.pdbx_seq_one_letter_code
_entity_poly.pdbx_strand_id
1 'polypeptide(L)'
;MRRLFRYSKIDKRLFSGFRRENGFFIASSEKALLDAFYLMSYGRYALDISALDAGKFNRHMIKQLSSDFPLRTRKLLRKHGYLQTA
;
A
#
# COMPACT_ATOMS: atom_id res chain seq x y z
N MET A 1 -2.07 0.20 -34.53
CA MET A 1 -3.14 -0.36 -33.67
C MET A 1 -3.06 0.28 -32.29
N ARG A 2 -3.97 1.20 -31.95
CA ARG A 2 -3.97 1.95 -30.68
C ARG A 2 -4.52 1.03 -29.58
N ARG A 3 -3.75 0.77 -28.52
CA ARG A 3 -4.16 -0.12 -27.44
C ARG A 3 -5.22 0.62 -26.59
N LEU A 4 -6.50 0.24 -26.71
CA LEU A 4 -7.64 0.91 -26.07
C LEU A 4 -7.63 0.77 -24.54
N PHE A 5 -7.19 -0.38 -24.01
CA PHE A 5 -7.07 -0.62 -22.56
C PHE A 5 -5.87 -1.51 -22.22
N ARG A 6 -5.34 -1.38 -21.00
CA ARG A 6 -4.32 -2.27 -20.43
C ARG A 6 -4.77 -2.74 -19.05
N TYR A 7 -4.98 -4.05 -18.92
CA TYR A 7 -5.26 -4.70 -17.64
C TYR A 7 -3.97 -5.25 -17.04
N SER A 8 -3.90 -5.27 -15.72
CA SER A 8 -2.78 -5.89 -15.00
C SER A 8 -3.33 -6.59 -13.78
N LYS A 9 -3.03 -7.87 -13.65
CA LYS A 9 -3.42 -8.68 -12.49
C LYS A 9 -2.46 -8.38 -11.34
N ILE A 10 -3.01 -7.96 -10.20
CA ILE A 10 -2.24 -7.79 -8.98
C ILE A 10 -1.92 -9.18 -8.40
N ASP A 11 -0.71 -9.32 -7.86
CA ASP A 11 -0.27 -10.55 -7.19
C ASP A 11 -1.20 -10.87 -6.00
N LYS A 12 -1.65 -12.12 -5.89
CA LYS A 12 -2.57 -12.55 -4.83
C LYS A 12 -2.00 -12.35 -3.43
N ARG A 13 -0.66 -12.38 -3.28
CA ARG A 13 0.00 -12.12 -1.99
C ARG A 13 -0.23 -10.71 -1.47
N LEU A 14 -0.50 -9.76 -2.38
CA LEU A 14 -0.86 -8.39 -2.02
C LEU A 14 -2.33 -8.27 -1.63
N PHE A 15 -3.14 -9.32 -1.69
CA PHE A 15 -4.56 -9.31 -1.33
C PHE A 15 -4.77 -9.75 0.13
N SER A 16 -4.20 -8.99 1.06
CA SER A 16 -4.26 -9.20 2.52
C SER A 16 -4.57 -7.89 3.26
N GLY A 17 -4.88 -7.95 4.57
CA GLY A 17 -5.13 -6.73 5.39
C GLY A 17 -6.52 -6.12 5.24
N PHE A 18 -7.51 -6.91 4.81
CA PHE A 18 -8.92 -6.54 4.69
C PHE A 18 -9.73 -7.09 5.86
N ARG A 19 -10.75 -6.34 6.28
CA ARG A 19 -11.79 -6.78 7.21
C ARG A 19 -13.10 -6.95 6.45
N ARG A 20 -13.89 -7.96 6.82
CA ARG A 20 -15.21 -8.15 6.22
C ARG A 20 -16.24 -7.41 7.07
N GLU A 21 -16.87 -6.40 6.49
CA GLU A 21 -17.88 -5.58 7.15
C GLU A 21 -19.07 -5.41 6.20
N ASN A 22 -20.28 -5.74 6.67
CA ASN A 22 -21.52 -5.64 5.88
C ASN A 22 -21.47 -6.32 4.51
N GLY A 23 -20.74 -7.44 4.39
CA GLY A 23 -20.57 -8.17 3.14
C GLY A 23 -19.46 -7.62 2.22
N PHE A 24 -18.81 -6.52 2.58
CA PHE A 24 -17.71 -5.92 1.82
C PHE A 24 -16.36 -6.21 2.45
N PHE A 25 -15.31 -6.25 1.62
CA PHE A 25 -13.92 -6.29 2.08
C PHE A 25 -13.39 -4.85 2.18
N ILE A 26 -13.28 -4.36 3.40
CA ILE A 26 -12.77 -3.02 3.69
C ILE A 26 -11.29 -3.11 4.02
N ALA A 27 -10.46 -2.35 3.29
CA ALA A 27 -9.05 -2.25 3.60
C ALA A 27 -8.87 -1.55 4.95
N SER A 28 -8.02 -2.10 5.81
CA SER A 28 -7.51 -1.36 6.96
C SER A 28 -6.77 -0.10 6.52
N SER A 29 -6.63 0.88 7.41
CA SER A 29 -5.89 2.12 7.11
C SER A 29 -4.45 1.84 6.67
N GLU A 30 -3.80 0.86 7.29
CA GLU A 30 -2.45 0.40 6.98
C GLU A 30 -2.39 -0.28 5.62
N LYS A 31 -3.38 -1.11 5.28
CA LYS A 31 -3.47 -1.72 3.95
C LYS A 31 -3.65 -0.65 2.87
N ALA A 32 -4.56 0.29 3.07
CA ALA A 32 -4.80 1.39 2.14
C ALA A 32 -3.53 2.23 1.92
N LEU A 33 -2.78 2.52 2.99
CA LEU A 33 -1.48 3.19 2.92
C LEU A 33 -0.48 2.39 2.06
N LEU A 34 -0.34 1.08 2.33
CA LEU A 34 0.59 0.23 1.57
C LEU A 34 0.22 0.12 0.09
N ASP A 35 -1.07 0.06 -0.24
CA ASP A 35 -1.56 0.06 -1.62
C ASP A 35 -1.27 1.38 -2.34
N ALA A 36 -1.48 2.51 -1.66
CA ALA A 36 -1.14 3.82 -2.20
C ALA A 36 0.38 3.94 -2.45
N PHE A 37 1.21 3.49 -1.52
CA PHE A 37 2.67 3.44 -1.70
C PHE A 37 3.10 2.47 -2.79
N TYR A 38 2.40 1.35 -2.96
CA TYR A 38 2.64 0.43 -4.06
C TYR A 38 2.41 1.14 -5.39
N LEU A 39 1.23 1.72 -5.61
CA LEU A 39 0.91 2.45 -6.84
C LEU A 39 1.84 3.65 -7.09
N MET A 40 2.13 4.43 -6.03
CA MET A 40 3.07 5.55 -6.07
C MET A 40 4.46 5.08 -6.48
N SER A 41 4.93 3.94 -5.95
CA SER A 41 6.23 3.40 -6.34
C SER A 41 6.30 3.14 -7.84
N TYR A 42 5.20 2.75 -8.49
CA TYR A 42 5.06 2.53 -9.95
C TYR A 42 4.71 3.77 -10.76
N GLY A 43 4.64 4.96 -10.14
CA GLY A 43 4.25 6.20 -10.83
C GLY A 43 2.79 6.18 -11.29
N ARG A 44 1.93 5.39 -10.62
CA ARG A 44 0.51 5.22 -10.98
C ARG A 44 -0.44 5.96 -10.05
N TYR A 45 0.07 6.59 -9.00
CA TYR A 45 -0.72 7.33 -8.04
C TYR A 45 0.13 8.44 -7.41
N ALA A 46 -0.41 9.65 -7.34
CA ALA A 46 0.22 10.80 -6.71
C ALA A 46 -0.37 10.97 -5.30
N LEU A 47 0.18 10.22 -4.34
CA LEU A 47 -0.25 10.33 -2.95
C LEU A 47 0.28 11.63 -2.33
N ASP A 48 -0.61 12.46 -1.77
CA ASP A 48 -0.23 13.60 -0.96
C ASP A 48 0.21 13.11 0.43
N ILE A 49 1.53 12.97 0.59
CA ILE A 49 2.13 12.54 1.86
C ILE A 49 1.94 13.58 2.96
N SER A 50 1.86 14.87 2.61
CA SER A 50 1.75 15.95 3.59
C SER A 50 0.39 15.99 4.29
N ALA A 51 -0.65 15.46 3.63
CA ALA A 51 -1.99 15.33 4.18
C ALA A 51 -2.15 14.14 5.16
N LEU A 52 -1.15 13.27 5.30
CA LEU A 52 -1.23 12.09 6.15
C LEU A 52 -0.78 12.39 7.58
N ASP A 53 -1.62 12.00 8.55
CA ASP A 53 -1.24 11.95 9.95
C ASP A 53 -0.58 10.61 10.28
N ALA A 54 0.75 10.60 10.38
CA ALA A 54 1.52 9.40 10.67
C ALA A 54 1.19 8.78 12.04
N GLY A 55 0.66 9.56 12.99
CA GLY A 55 0.28 9.09 14.33
C GLY A 55 -0.94 8.17 14.33
N LYS A 56 -1.76 8.20 13.28
CA LYS A 56 -2.99 7.38 13.17
C LYS A 56 -2.75 5.95 12.72
N PHE A 57 -1.54 5.61 12.27
CA PHE A 57 -1.23 4.30 11.73
C PHE A 57 -0.55 3.39 12.74
N ASN A 58 -0.95 2.11 12.76
CA ASN A 58 -0.27 1.09 13.54
C ASN A 58 1.03 0.64 12.83
N ARG A 59 2.17 1.07 13.38
CA ARG A 59 3.51 0.73 12.84
C ARG A 59 3.80 -0.77 12.80
N HIS A 60 3.31 -1.54 13.78
CA HIS A 60 3.51 -3.00 13.79
C HIS A 60 2.78 -3.67 12.63
N MET A 61 1.53 -3.24 12.38
CA MET A 61 0.73 -3.76 11.29
C MET A 61 1.27 -3.34 9.92
N ILE A 62 1.76 -2.10 9.77
CA ILE A 62 2.50 -1.67 8.56
C ILE A 62 3.71 -2.59 8.33
N LYS A 63 4.52 -2.84 9.37
CA LYS A 63 5.70 -3.70 9.26
C LYS A 63 5.32 -5.12 8.80
N GLN A 64 4.33 -5.73 9.44
CA GLN A 64 3.83 -7.06 9.09
C GLN A 64 3.33 -7.13 7.65
N LEU A 65 2.37 -6.27 7.29
CA LEU A 65 1.78 -6.27 5.95
C LEU A 65 2.79 -5.90 4.84
N SER A 66 3.78 -5.04 5.13
CA SER A 66 4.79 -4.64 4.14
C SER A 66 5.69 -5.79 3.68
N SER A 67 5.74 -6.92 4.40
CA SER A 67 6.57 -8.07 4.08
C SER A 67 6.21 -8.72 2.73
N ASP A 68 4.94 -8.64 2.32
CA ASP A 68 4.46 -9.16 1.03
C ASP A 68 4.76 -8.22 -0.14
N PHE A 69 5.07 -6.94 0.14
CA PHE A 69 5.25 -5.92 -0.90
C PHE A 69 6.66 -5.94 -1.51
N PRO A 70 6.80 -5.61 -2.81
CA PRO A 70 8.09 -5.52 -3.47
C PRO A 70 9.08 -4.57 -2.78
N LEU A 71 10.38 -4.83 -2.95
CA LEU A 71 11.45 -4.04 -2.32
C LEU A 71 11.33 -2.53 -2.61
N ARG A 72 10.94 -2.14 -3.83
CA ARG A 72 10.71 -0.74 -4.22
C ARG A 72 9.69 -0.05 -3.33
N THR A 73 8.59 -0.72 -3.00
CA THR A 73 7.50 -0.19 -2.17
C THR A 73 7.99 -0.04 -0.74
N ARG A 74 8.67 -1.07 -0.20
CA ARG A 74 9.28 -1.02 1.13
C ARG A 74 10.35 0.07 1.27
N LYS A 75 11.14 0.32 0.23
CA LYS A 75 12.14 1.40 0.21
C LYS A 75 11.44 2.77 0.27
N LEU A 76 10.34 2.93 -0.46
CA LEU A 76 9.57 4.17 -0.46
C LEU A 76 8.89 4.41 0.90
N LEU A 77 8.29 3.38 1.51
CA LEU A 77 7.75 3.47 2.87
C LEU A 77 8.81 3.89 3.89
N ARG A 78 10.02 3.34 3.80
CA ARG A 78 11.17 3.75 4.64
C ARG A 78 11.55 5.21 4.42
N LYS A 79 11.67 5.63 3.16
CA LYS A 79 12.00 7.02 2.79
C LYS A 79 11.03 8.01 3.42
N HIS A 80 9.76 7.64 3.55
CA HIS A 80 8.72 8.49 4.15
C HIS A 80 8.42 8.16 5.63
N GLY A 81 9.25 7.36 6.30
CA GLY A 81 9.15 7.13 7.76
C GLY A 81 8.05 6.15 8.22
N TYR A 82 7.34 5.50 7.29
CA TYR A 82 6.28 4.54 7.59
C TYR A 82 6.78 3.12 7.87
N LEU A 83 8.03 2.82 7.54
CA LEU A 83 8.69 1.58 7.87
C LEU A 83 10.06 1.89 8.48
N GLN A 84 10.36 1.37 9.66
CA GLN A 84 11.67 1.55 10.28
C GLN A 84 12.66 0.51 9.74
N THR A 85 13.92 0.89 9.60
CA THR A 85 15.03 -0.06 9.52
C THR A 85 15.20 -0.72 10.88
N ALA A 86 15.30 -2.06 10.89
CA ALA A 86 15.79 -2.79 12.05
C ALA A 86 17.26 -2.43 12.29
#